data_AF-A0A368TCP2-F1
#
_entry.id   AF-A0A368TCP2-F1
#
_cell.length_a   1.000
_cell.length_b   1.000
_cell.length_c   1.000
_cell.angle_alpha   90.00
_cell.angle_beta   90.00
_cell.angle_gamma   90.00
#
_symmetry.space_group_name_H-M   'P 1'
#
loop_
_entity.id
_entity.type
_entity.pdbx_description
1 polymer ?
#
loop_
_entity_poly.entity_id
_entity_poly.type
_entity_poly.pdbx_seq_one_letter_code
_entity_poly.pdbx_strand_id
1 'polypeptide(L)'
;MILCPISHHEATVEAMTEDEQRFYKLHPFNIERKYGQGKLKINQKLKLYDHNDQLLAHIEDNEWISGDPMPWDLESSFQWLKICHRLRNIALEIDARTSPIEIRADLWQKSQNFQLNPHRILFNGIVQNVGFINLCFVAIRLVADTPSKLFYLESDPRFGKVVIVSLPDLQERIKKGLKAWQQLKEES
;
A
#
# COMPACT_ATOMS: atom_id res chain seq x y z
N MET A 1 11.02 -14.48 6.96
CA MET A 1 12.33 -15.16 6.95
C MET A 1 13.38 -14.07 7.06
N ILE A 2 14.01 -13.91 8.22
CA ILE A 2 15.04 -12.89 8.45
C ILE A 2 16.32 -13.41 7.79
N LEU A 3 16.85 -12.71 6.80
CA LEU A 3 18.18 -12.98 6.26
C LEU A 3 19.13 -12.00 6.95
N CYS A 4 20.23 -12.50 7.53
CA CYS A 4 21.28 -11.61 8.05
C CYS A 4 22.03 -10.96 6.87
N PRO A 5 22.86 -9.92 7.09
CA PRO A 5 23.58 -9.24 6.00
C PRO A 5 24.42 -10.18 5.11
N ILE A 6 24.93 -11.28 5.68
CA ILE A 6 25.65 -12.33 4.93
C ILE A 6 24.68 -13.17 4.09
N SER A 7 23.52 -13.52 4.64
CA SER A 7 22.45 -14.20 3.89
C SER A 7 21.76 -13.32 2.86
N HIS A 8 21.81 -11.98 3.00
CA HIS A 8 21.42 -11.05 1.94
C HIS A 8 22.39 -11.10 0.76
N HIS A 9 23.70 -11.23 1.03
CA HIS A 9 24.71 -11.39 -0.03
C HIS A 9 24.45 -12.68 -0.81
N GLU A 10 24.27 -13.82 -0.15
CA GLU A 10 23.96 -15.09 -0.83
C GLU A 10 22.61 -15.06 -1.58
N ALA A 11 21.58 -14.38 -1.04
CA ALA A 11 20.27 -14.27 -1.68
C ALA A 11 20.24 -13.26 -2.86
N THR A 12 21.24 -12.40 -3.01
CA THR A 12 21.26 -11.33 -4.03
C THR A 12 22.39 -11.46 -5.05
N VAL A 13 23.51 -12.10 -4.70
CA VAL A 13 24.68 -12.26 -5.59
C VAL A 13 24.46 -13.34 -6.65
N GLU A 14 23.53 -14.27 -6.41
CA GLU A 14 23.02 -15.22 -7.40
C GLU A 14 21.53 -15.01 -7.68
N ALA A 15 20.98 -13.85 -7.31
CA ALA A 15 19.62 -13.52 -7.68
C ALA A 15 19.54 -13.43 -9.20
N MET A 16 18.61 -14.22 -9.74
CA MET A 16 18.18 -14.21 -11.12
C MET A 16 18.16 -12.77 -11.67
N THR A 17 18.92 -12.53 -12.74
CA THR A 17 18.98 -11.23 -13.41
C THR A 17 17.58 -10.78 -13.84
N GLU A 18 17.38 -9.48 -14.12
CA GLU A 18 16.06 -9.02 -14.54
C GLU A 18 15.56 -9.74 -15.81
N ASP A 19 16.47 -10.03 -16.75
CA ASP A 19 16.14 -10.75 -17.97
C ASP A 19 15.77 -12.21 -17.71
N GLU A 20 16.47 -12.89 -16.81
CA GLU A 20 16.09 -14.25 -16.39
C GLU A 20 14.75 -14.23 -15.64
N GLN A 21 14.50 -13.25 -14.76
CA GLN A 21 13.21 -13.10 -14.09
C GLN A 21 12.08 -12.89 -15.10
N ARG A 22 12.32 -12.09 -16.15
CA ARG A 22 11.38 -11.89 -17.26
C ARG A 22 11.17 -13.19 -18.04
N PHE A 23 12.23 -13.93 -18.34
CA PHE A 23 12.16 -15.22 -19.02
C PHE A 23 11.26 -16.22 -18.25
N TYR A 24 11.47 -16.40 -16.95
CA TYR A 24 10.63 -17.30 -16.15
C TYR A 24 9.20 -16.76 -15.96
N LYS A 25 9.00 -15.44 -15.92
CA LYS A 25 7.65 -14.83 -15.90
C LYS A 25 6.87 -15.02 -17.20
N LEU A 26 7.55 -15.24 -18.32
CA LEU A 26 6.95 -15.57 -19.61
C LEU A 26 6.62 -17.06 -19.77
N HIS A 27 6.88 -17.89 -18.77
CA HIS A 27 6.47 -19.29 -18.79
C HIS A 27 4.93 -19.40 -18.96
N PRO A 28 4.41 -20.31 -19.81
CA PRO A 28 2.96 -20.43 -20.07
C PRO A 28 2.10 -20.52 -18.82
N PHE A 29 2.56 -21.29 -17.82
CA PHE A 29 1.93 -21.38 -16.48
C PHE A 29 1.72 -20.00 -15.81
N ASN A 30 2.72 -19.11 -15.91
CA ASN A 30 2.66 -17.76 -15.32
C ASN A 30 1.81 -16.81 -16.17
N ILE A 31 1.77 -16.99 -17.49
CA ILE A 31 0.91 -16.21 -18.38
C ILE A 31 -0.57 -16.56 -18.16
N GLU A 32 -0.90 -17.86 -18.14
CA GLU A 32 -2.27 -18.36 -17.92
C GLU A 32 -2.86 -17.87 -16.60
N ARG A 33 -2.02 -17.76 -15.56
CA ARG A 33 -2.42 -17.28 -14.24
C ARG A 33 -2.25 -15.77 -14.03
N LYS A 34 -1.85 -15.02 -15.07
CA LYS A 34 -1.56 -13.58 -15.02
C LYS A 34 -0.47 -13.19 -14.01
N TYR A 35 0.40 -14.14 -13.65
CA TYR A 35 1.59 -13.93 -12.83
C TYR A 35 2.72 -13.24 -13.61
N GLY A 36 2.66 -13.24 -14.95
CA GLY A 36 3.66 -12.57 -15.78
C GLY A 36 3.60 -11.03 -15.78
N GLN A 37 2.50 -10.41 -15.32
CA GLN A 37 2.18 -9.01 -15.67
C GLN A 37 2.32 -7.97 -14.54
N GLY A 38 2.98 -8.26 -13.43
CA GLY A 38 3.21 -7.22 -12.44
C GLY A 38 4.26 -7.53 -11.40
N LYS A 39 5.30 -6.69 -11.33
CA LYS A 39 6.03 -6.46 -10.08
C LYS A 39 5.21 -5.44 -9.30
N LEU A 40 4.88 -5.72 -8.04
CA LEU A 40 4.37 -4.68 -7.14
C LEU A 40 5.47 -3.61 -7.08
N LYS A 41 5.19 -2.45 -7.67
CA LYS A 41 6.14 -1.33 -7.74
C LYS A 41 5.60 -0.18 -6.91
N ILE A 42 6.32 0.16 -5.86
CA ILE A 42 6.20 1.43 -5.15
C ILE A 42 6.88 2.48 -6.04
N ASN A 43 6.08 3.24 -6.79
CA ASN A 43 6.55 4.28 -7.71
C ASN A 43 6.87 5.62 -7.02
N GLN A 44 6.67 5.71 -5.70
CA GLN A 44 6.81 6.95 -4.93
C GLN A 44 7.66 6.71 -3.70
N LYS A 45 8.29 7.77 -3.18
CA LYS A 45 8.99 7.70 -1.90
C LYS A 45 8.00 7.43 -0.79
N LEU A 46 8.17 6.34 -0.07
CA LEU A 46 7.38 5.99 1.11
C LEU A 46 8.26 6.09 2.35
N LYS A 47 7.85 6.90 3.31
CA LYS A 47 8.48 7.00 4.62
C LYS A 47 7.53 6.48 5.68
N LEU A 48 8.02 5.55 6.50
CA LEU A 48 7.29 4.97 7.61
C LEU A 48 7.85 5.53 8.90
N TYR A 49 6.98 6.04 9.77
CA TYR A 49 7.34 6.58 11.08
C TYR A 49 6.65 5.81 12.19
N ASP A 50 7.16 5.93 13.41
CA ASP A 50 6.48 5.44 14.61
C ASP A 50 5.63 6.54 15.26
N HIS A 51 4.99 6.20 16.37
CA HIS A 51 4.21 7.14 17.18
C HIS A 51 5.01 8.32 17.75
N ASN A 52 6.33 8.23 17.83
CA ASN A 52 7.22 9.30 18.28
C ASN A 52 7.79 10.12 17.12
N ASP A 53 7.25 9.94 15.90
CA ASP A 53 7.74 10.55 14.66
C ASP A 53 9.19 10.20 14.32
N GLN A 54 9.71 9.10 14.88
CA GLN A 54 10.99 8.55 14.46
C GLN A 54 10.83 7.90 13.09
N LEU A 55 11.68 8.29 12.13
CA LEU A 55 11.73 7.63 10.82
C LEU A 55 12.23 6.21 11.02
N LEU A 56 11.43 5.25 10.59
CA LEU A 56 11.73 3.83 10.73
C LEU A 56 12.21 3.20 9.43
N ALA A 57 11.58 3.57 8.31
CA ALA A 57 11.91 3.05 7.01
C ALA A 57 11.71 4.11 5.92
N HIS A 58 12.58 4.08 4.91
CA HIS A 58 12.44 4.86 3.69
C HIS A 58 12.58 3.93 2.49
N ILE A 59 11.51 3.86 1.69
CA ILE A 59 11.45 3.07 0.46
C ILE A 59 11.38 4.03 -0.71
N GLU A 60 12.33 3.92 -1.63
CA GLU A 60 12.40 4.72 -2.84
C GLU A 60 12.68 3.78 -4.02
N ASP A 61 11.82 3.79 -5.05
CA ASP A 61 11.95 2.90 -6.21
C ASP A 61 12.03 1.38 -5.89
N ASN A 62 11.36 0.96 -4.82
CA ASN A 62 11.45 -0.37 -4.19
C ASN A 62 12.79 -0.73 -3.57
N GLU A 63 13.72 0.22 -3.51
CA GLU A 63 14.96 0.09 -2.76
C GLU A 63 14.76 0.59 -1.34
N TRP A 64 15.36 -0.14 -0.41
CA TRP A 64 15.37 0.20 1.00
C TRP A 64 16.56 1.08 1.28
N ILE A 65 16.28 2.31 1.69
CA ILE A 65 17.30 3.23 2.21
C ILE A 65 17.22 3.12 3.73
N SER A 66 17.86 2.09 4.29
CA SER A 66 17.79 1.80 5.72
C SER A 66 18.50 2.85 6.57
N GLY A 67 17.83 3.30 7.64
CA GLY A 67 18.47 3.80 8.86
C GLY A 67 18.86 2.66 9.80
N ASP A 68 19.02 2.95 11.10
CA ASP A 68 19.41 2.03 12.18
C ASP A 68 18.88 0.58 12.00
N PRO A 69 19.75 -0.45 11.95
CA PRO A 69 19.43 -1.84 11.55
C PRO A 69 18.57 -2.65 12.54
N MET A 70 17.67 -2.01 13.30
CA MET A 70 16.69 -2.76 14.09
C MET A 70 15.88 -3.69 13.17
N PRO A 71 15.53 -4.91 13.62
CA PRO A 71 14.98 -5.94 12.75
C PRO A 71 13.51 -5.61 12.40
N TRP A 72 13.35 -4.82 11.35
CA TRP A 72 12.13 -4.80 10.58
C TRP A 72 11.97 -6.16 9.93
N ASP A 73 10.92 -6.88 10.32
CA ASP A 73 10.53 -8.10 9.63
C ASP A 73 9.84 -7.69 8.32
N LEU A 74 10.63 -7.60 7.25
CA LEU A 74 10.12 -7.54 5.90
C LEU A 74 9.91 -8.95 5.39
N GLU A 75 8.71 -9.19 4.89
CA GLU A 75 8.39 -10.38 4.15
C GLU A 75 7.87 -9.94 2.77
N SER A 76 8.48 -10.45 1.70
CA SER A 76 8.04 -10.14 0.34
C SER A 76 8.00 -11.40 -0.50
N SER A 77 7.00 -11.48 -1.38
CA SER A 77 6.84 -12.53 -2.37
C SER A 77 6.21 -11.95 -3.64
N PHE A 78 6.02 -12.78 -4.65
CA PHE A 78 5.28 -12.38 -5.84
C PHE A 78 3.86 -11.93 -5.45
N GLN A 79 3.50 -10.69 -5.82
CA GLN A 79 2.21 -10.04 -5.49
C GLN A 79 1.92 -9.84 -3.99
N TRP A 80 2.92 -9.94 -3.12
CA TRP A 80 2.70 -9.76 -1.69
C TRP A 80 3.88 -9.06 -1.01
N LEU A 81 3.56 -8.10 -0.14
CA LEU A 81 4.53 -7.35 0.65
C LEU A 81 3.98 -7.17 2.04
N LYS A 82 4.81 -7.40 3.05
CA LYS A 82 4.49 -7.15 4.45
C LYS A 82 5.70 -6.55 5.15
N ILE A 83 5.45 -5.47 5.87
CA ILE A 83 6.43 -4.68 6.61
C ILE A 83 5.94 -4.62 8.05
N CYS A 84 6.77 -5.02 9.01
CA CYS A 84 6.42 -5.00 10.43
C CYS A 84 7.31 -4.04 11.22
N HIS A 85 6.72 -3.23 12.11
CA HIS A 85 7.41 -2.37 13.08
C HIS A 85 8.29 -3.16 14.04
N ARG A 86 7.83 -4.35 14.39
CA ARG A 86 8.46 -5.35 15.27
C ARG A 86 7.74 -6.68 15.05
N LEU A 87 8.24 -7.75 15.64
CA LEU A 87 7.62 -9.08 15.57
C LEU A 87 6.09 -8.98 15.82
N ARG A 88 5.30 -9.39 14.81
CA ARG A 88 3.82 -9.40 14.79
C ARG A 88 3.11 -8.03 14.78
N ASN A 89 3.80 -6.92 14.62
CA ASN A 89 3.19 -5.59 14.49
C ASN A 89 3.28 -5.09 13.04
N ILE A 90 2.20 -5.24 12.26
CA ILE A 90 2.18 -4.93 10.82
C ILE A 90 2.06 -3.41 10.62
N ALA A 91 3.05 -2.81 9.96
CA ALA A 91 3.02 -1.42 9.53
C ALA A 91 2.27 -1.26 8.20
N LEU A 92 2.59 -2.13 7.24
CA LEU A 92 2.00 -2.14 5.91
C LEU A 92 1.98 -3.57 5.40
N GLU A 93 0.85 -4.00 4.87
CA GLU A 93 0.70 -5.23 4.11
C GLU A 93 -0.09 -4.92 2.83
N ILE A 94 0.43 -5.41 1.71
CA ILE A 94 -0.21 -5.35 0.40
C ILE A 94 -0.30 -6.77 -0.11
N ASP A 95 -1.51 -7.27 -0.29
CA ASP A 95 -1.79 -8.58 -0.89
C ASP A 95 -2.51 -8.38 -2.22
N ALA A 96 -1.76 -8.51 -3.31
CA ALA A 96 -2.27 -8.47 -4.67
C ALA A 96 -2.54 -9.87 -5.25
N ARG A 97 -2.44 -10.93 -4.44
CA ARG A 97 -2.86 -12.30 -4.84
C ARG A 97 -4.38 -12.44 -4.78
N THR A 98 -5.04 -11.56 -4.03
CA THR A 98 -6.50 -11.46 -3.92
C THR A 98 -7.07 -10.45 -4.92
N SER A 99 -8.38 -10.56 -5.19
CA SER A 99 -9.12 -9.60 -6.01
C SER A 99 -10.40 -9.19 -5.27
N PRO A 100 -10.56 -7.91 -4.86
CA PRO A 100 -9.63 -6.80 -5.09
C PRO A 100 -8.32 -6.96 -4.29
N ILE A 101 -7.29 -6.20 -4.68
CA ILE A 101 -6.04 -6.09 -3.91
C ILE A 101 -6.39 -5.64 -2.49
N GLU A 102 -5.89 -6.36 -1.50
CA GLU A 102 -6.05 -5.98 -0.10
C GLU A 102 -4.86 -5.17 0.38
N ILE A 103 -5.14 -4.10 1.12
CA ILE A 103 -4.12 -3.29 1.78
C ILE A 103 -4.50 -3.18 3.26
N ARG A 104 -3.53 -3.45 4.12
CA ARG A 104 -3.61 -3.20 5.56
C ARG A 104 -2.49 -2.26 5.94
N ALA A 105 -2.77 -1.29 6.78
CA ALA A 105 -1.73 -0.38 7.24
C ALA A 105 -2.04 0.13 8.65
N ASP A 106 -0.98 0.34 9.43
CA ASP A 106 -1.00 1.09 10.68
C ASP A 106 0.20 2.04 10.65
N LEU A 107 -0.07 3.25 10.19
CA LEU A 107 0.93 4.25 9.86
C LEU A 107 0.82 5.44 10.81
N TRP A 108 1.99 5.99 11.16
CA TRP A 108 2.09 7.20 11.96
C TRP A 108 2.80 8.29 11.16
N GLN A 109 2.38 9.53 11.37
CA GLN A 109 3.10 10.72 10.92
C GLN A 109 2.62 11.94 11.70
N LYS A 110 3.55 12.74 12.24
CA LYS A 110 3.26 13.95 13.02
C LYS A 110 2.25 13.70 14.14
N SER A 111 2.42 12.61 14.90
CA SER A 111 1.46 12.14 15.92
C SER A 111 0.03 11.84 15.42
N GLN A 112 -0.20 11.83 14.11
CA GLN A 112 -1.43 11.34 13.48
C GLN A 112 -1.25 9.87 13.14
N ASN A 113 -2.21 9.06 13.57
CA ASN A 113 -2.34 7.67 13.22
C ASN A 113 -3.35 7.49 12.08
N PHE A 114 -2.97 6.67 11.11
CA PHE A 114 -3.78 6.25 9.99
C PHE A 114 -3.81 4.73 9.93
N GLN A 115 -5.00 4.16 10.05
CA GLN A 115 -5.20 2.72 9.98
C GLN A 115 -6.07 2.36 8.80
N LEU A 116 -5.61 1.40 8.02
CA LEU A 116 -6.30 0.85 6.85
C LEU A 116 -6.50 -0.64 7.06
N ASN A 117 -7.73 -1.09 6.84
CA ASN A 117 -8.14 -2.48 6.78
C ASN A 117 -9.01 -2.67 5.53
N PRO A 118 -9.23 -3.91 5.04
CA PRO A 118 -9.98 -4.15 3.79
C PRO A 118 -11.38 -3.55 3.75
N HIS A 119 -11.98 -3.25 4.90
CA HIS A 119 -13.35 -2.72 5.01
C HIS A 119 -13.43 -1.40 5.78
N ARG A 120 -12.30 -0.87 6.26
CA ARG A 120 -12.31 0.25 7.19
C ARG A 120 -11.07 1.13 7.06
N ILE A 121 -11.27 2.43 7.09
CA ILE A 121 -10.24 3.46 7.21
C ILE A 121 -10.48 4.20 8.53
N LEU A 122 -9.44 4.40 9.34
CA LEU A 122 -9.51 5.17 10.59
C LEU A 122 -8.40 6.22 10.63
N PHE A 123 -8.72 7.37 11.20
CA PHE A 123 -7.78 8.42 11.57
C PHE A 123 -7.95 8.73 13.05
N ASN A 124 -6.86 8.60 13.81
CA ASN A 124 -6.79 8.84 15.25
C ASN A 124 -5.49 9.60 15.59
N GLY A 125 -5.41 10.23 16.77
CA GLY A 125 -4.24 11.04 17.16
C GLY A 125 -4.61 12.50 17.35
N ILE A 126 -4.09 13.39 16.49
CA ILE A 126 -4.44 14.82 16.54
C ILE A 126 -5.88 15.03 16.06
N VAL A 127 -6.20 14.54 14.86
CA VAL A 127 -7.59 14.35 14.42
C VAL A 127 -8.07 13.03 15.01
N GLN A 128 -9.20 13.08 15.70
CA GLN A 128 -9.73 11.94 16.47
C GLN A 128 -11.07 11.47 15.94
N ASN A 129 -11.32 10.16 16.08
CA ASN A 129 -12.63 9.53 15.86
C ASN A 129 -13.18 9.67 14.43
N VAL A 130 -12.31 9.80 13.43
CA VAL A 130 -12.74 9.80 12.02
C VAL A 130 -12.60 8.39 11.49
N GLY A 131 -13.71 7.83 10.99
CA GLY A 131 -13.76 6.46 10.50
C GLY A 131 -14.71 6.30 9.33
N PHE A 132 -14.29 5.49 8.36
CA PHE A 132 -15.08 5.12 7.19
C PHE A 132 -15.15 3.61 7.12
N ILE A 133 -16.35 3.07 6.95
CA ILE A 133 -16.57 1.63 6.85
C ILE A 133 -17.40 1.39 5.59
N ASN A 134 -17.04 0.35 4.83
CA ASN A 134 -17.86 -0.11 3.71
C ASN A 134 -18.11 0.96 2.61
N LEU A 135 -17.16 1.86 2.39
CA LEU A 135 -17.18 2.85 1.31
C LEU A 135 -16.17 2.50 0.23
N CYS A 136 -16.52 2.78 -1.02
CA CYS A 136 -15.58 2.83 -2.14
C CYS A 136 -15.37 4.28 -2.55
N PHE A 137 -14.10 4.68 -2.50
CA PHE A 137 -13.60 6.01 -2.72
C PHE A 137 -12.97 6.07 -4.12
N VAL A 138 -13.43 6.98 -4.98
CA VAL A 138 -12.93 7.11 -6.35
C VAL A 138 -12.47 8.55 -6.58
N ALA A 139 -11.22 8.69 -7.02
CA ALA A 139 -10.57 9.98 -7.31
C ALA A 139 -10.62 11.00 -6.16
N ILE A 140 -10.43 10.52 -4.94
CA ILE A 140 -10.55 11.31 -3.70
C ILE A 140 -9.27 11.20 -2.87
N ARG A 141 -8.92 12.31 -2.24
CA ARG A 141 -7.86 12.42 -1.24
C ARG A 141 -8.49 12.61 0.13
N LEU A 142 -8.02 11.83 1.09
CA LEU A 142 -8.38 11.97 2.50
C LEU A 142 -7.29 12.81 3.16
N VAL A 143 -7.63 13.99 3.67
CA VAL A 143 -6.64 14.94 4.20
C VAL A 143 -6.88 15.14 5.69
N ALA A 144 -5.86 14.80 6.49
CA ALA A 144 -5.79 15.13 7.91
C ALA A 144 -4.79 16.29 8.08
N ASP A 145 -5.32 17.49 8.32
CA ASP A 145 -4.55 18.70 8.59
C ASP A 145 -4.25 18.75 10.09
N THR A 146 -3.03 18.35 10.47
CA THR A 146 -2.63 18.28 11.88
C THR A 146 -2.44 19.66 12.54
N PRO A 147 -1.86 20.70 11.89
CA PRO A 147 -1.85 22.06 12.44
C PRO A 147 -3.25 22.61 12.76
N SER A 148 -4.18 22.49 11.82
CA SER A 148 -5.54 23.02 11.99
C SER A 148 -6.48 22.05 12.70
N LYS A 149 -6.04 20.81 12.95
CA LYS A 149 -6.84 19.71 13.53
C LYS A 149 -8.12 19.43 12.74
N LEU A 150 -8.05 19.59 11.42
CA LEU A 150 -9.19 19.39 10.54
C LEU A 150 -9.02 18.12 9.72
N PHE A 151 -10.15 17.49 9.42
CA PHE A 151 -10.23 16.43 8.44
C PHE A 151 -11.16 16.84 7.32
N TYR A 152 -10.73 16.65 6.08
CA TYR A 152 -11.56 16.91 4.92
C TYR A 152 -11.24 15.98 3.75
N LEU A 153 -12.18 15.97 2.82
CA LEU A 153 -12.12 15.22 1.58
C LEU A 153 -11.83 16.20 0.46
N GLU A 154 -10.88 15.87 -0.40
CA GLU A 154 -10.53 16.70 -1.56
C GLU A 154 -10.56 15.84 -2.84
N SER A 155 -10.86 16.44 -3.98
CA SER A 155 -10.74 15.75 -5.26
C SER A 155 -9.28 15.50 -5.59
N ASP A 156 -9.02 14.37 -6.26
CA ASP A 156 -7.73 14.19 -6.90
C ASP A 156 -7.62 15.24 -8.03
N PRO A 157 -6.55 16.07 -8.04
CA PRO A 157 -6.36 17.15 -9.01
C PRO A 157 -6.38 16.70 -10.47
N ARG A 158 -6.13 15.42 -10.74
CA ARG A 158 -6.17 14.87 -12.10
C ARG A 158 -7.59 14.78 -12.67
N PHE A 159 -8.59 14.66 -11.81
CA PHE A 159 -9.99 14.44 -12.20
C PHE A 159 -10.90 15.62 -11.84
N GLY A 160 -10.57 16.38 -10.80
CA GLY A 160 -11.36 17.52 -10.32
C GLY A 160 -12.72 17.14 -9.70
N LYS A 161 -13.17 15.89 -9.85
CA LYS A 161 -14.42 15.33 -9.34
C LYS A 161 -14.13 14.13 -8.44
N VAL A 162 -15.05 13.87 -7.51
CA VAL A 162 -15.02 12.71 -6.62
C VAL A 162 -16.26 11.86 -6.81
N VAL A 163 -16.14 10.55 -6.62
CA VAL A 163 -17.29 9.65 -6.49
C VAL A 163 -17.12 8.78 -5.24
N ILE A 164 -18.17 8.72 -4.42
CA ILE A 164 -18.25 7.83 -3.26
C ILE A 164 -19.37 6.83 -3.52
N VAL A 165 -19.06 5.54 -3.46
CA VAL A 165 -20.04 4.46 -3.59
C VAL A 165 -20.23 3.80 -2.23
N SER A 166 -21.43 3.93 -1.68
CA SER A 166 -21.85 3.28 -0.43
C SER A 166 -22.89 2.21 -0.73
N LEU A 167 -22.46 0.95 -0.74
CA LEU A 167 -23.32 -0.21 -0.93
C LEU A 167 -22.89 -1.33 0.03
N PRO A 168 -23.84 -2.15 0.53
CA PRO A 168 -23.52 -3.25 1.44
C PRO A 168 -22.75 -4.38 0.73
N ASP A 169 -23.15 -4.71 -0.50
CA ASP A 169 -22.51 -5.76 -1.29
C ASP A 169 -21.14 -5.29 -1.83
N LEU A 170 -20.09 -6.05 -1.51
CA LEU A 170 -18.72 -5.70 -1.89
C LEU A 170 -18.51 -5.72 -3.40
N GLN A 171 -19.07 -6.70 -4.11
CA GLN A 171 -18.83 -6.89 -5.54
C GLN A 171 -19.51 -5.80 -6.37
N GLU A 172 -20.77 -5.49 -6.07
CA GLU A 172 -21.52 -4.39 -6.69
C GLU A 172 -20.90 -3.03 -6.35
N ARG A 173 -20.39 -2.85 -5.12
CA ARG A 173 -19.65 -1.64 -4.73
C ARG A 173 -18.39 -1.45 -5.58
N ILE A 174 -17.58 -2.51 -5.74
CA ILE A 174 -16.38 -2.48 -6.59
C ILE A 174 -16.75 -2.22 -8.04
N LYS A 175 -17.74 -2.93 -8.58
CA LYS A 175 -18.20 -2.78 -9.97
C LYS A 175 -18.64 -1.34 -10.27
N LYS A 176 -19.43 -0.71 -9.39
CA LYS A 176 -19.83 0.69 -9.55
C LYS A 176 -18.66 1.65 -9.38
N GLY A 177 -17.75 1.38 -8.45
CA GLY A 177 -16.52 2.16 -8.28
C GLY A 177 -15.63 2.15 -9.52
N LEU A 178 -15.44 0.98 -10.13
CA LEU A 178 -14.67 0.82 -11.38
C LEU A 178 -15.34 1.55 -12.54
N LYS A 179 -16.67 1.46 -12.67
CA LYS A 179 -17.41 2.22 -13.69
C LYS A 179 -17.24 3.73 -13.50
N ALA A 180 -17.35 4.21 -12.26
CA ALA A 180 -17.14 5.63 -11.95
C ALA A 180 -15.71 6.07 -12.29
N TRP A 181 -14.70 5.24 -12.00
CA TRP A 181 -13.31 5.51 -12.36
C TRP A 181 -13.10 5.61 -13.88
N GLN A 182 -13.72 4.71 -14.65
CA GLN A 182 -13.66 4.76 -16.12
C GLN A 182 -14.29 6.04 -16.66
N GLN A 183 -15.47 6.42 -16.16
CA GLN A 183 -16.14 7.66 -16.56
C GLN A 183 -15.28 8.88 -16.26
N LEU A 184 -14.69 8.97 -15.07
CA LEU A 184 -13.79 10.08 -14.72
C LEU A 184 -12.59 10.15 -15.63
N LYS A 185 -12.00 9.01 -16.02
CA LYS A 185 -10.89 8.95 -16.98
C LYS A 185 -11.27 9.42 -18.38
N GLU A 186 -12.51 9.18 -18.82
CA GLU A 186 -13.00 9.62 -20.13
C GLU A 186 -13.31 11.12 -20.16
N GLU A 187 -13.62 11.71 -19.00
CA GLU A 187 -13.94 13.13 -18.84
C GLU A 187 -12.73 14.04 -18.54
N SER A 188 -11.56 13.46 -18.24
CA SER A 188 -10.32 14.18 -17.87
C SER A 188 -9.40 14.37 -19.07
#